data_AF-A0A329BAK3-F1
#
_entry.id   AF-A0A329BAK3-F1
#
_cell.length_a   1.000
_cell.length_b   1.000
_cell.length_c   1.000
_cell.angle_alpha   90.00
_cell.angle_beta   90.00
_cell.angle_gamma   90.00
#
_symmetry.space_group_name_H-M   'P 1'
#
loop_
_entity.id
_entity.type
_entity.pdbx_description
1 polymer ?
#
loop_
_entity_poly.entity_id
_entity_poly.type
_entity_poly.pdbx_seq_one_letter_code
_entity_poly.pdbx_strand_id
1 'polypeptide(L)' 'MFLASDDDGAAAEIGALAENLGFSPIQLGGLSEGGLLVHGRGNSWGHLIFKDLIKFD' A
#
# COMPACT_ATOMS: atom_id res chain seq x y z
N MET A 1 3.81 -3.07 -4.16
CA MET A 1 2.36 -2.75 -4.17
C MET A 1 2.03 -2.15 -2.82
N PHE A 2 1.17 -1.13 -2.74
CA PHE A 2 0.81 -0.48 -1.48
C PHE A 2 -0.66 -0.73 -1.17
N LEU A 3 -0.97 -0.99 0.09
CA LEU A 3 -2.33 -1.20 0.57
C LEU A 3 -2.60 -0.27 1.74
N ALA A 4 -3.80 0.32 1.78
CA ALA A 4 -4.29 1.08 2.91
C ALA A 4 -5.76 0.69 3.14
N SER A 5 -6.16 0.54 4.39
CA SER A 5 -7.50 0.10 4.77
C SER A 5 -7.74 0.49 6.23
N ASP A 6 -8.96 0.94 6.55
CA ASP A 6 -9.40 1.12 7.94
C ASP A 6 -9.96 -0.20 8.54
N ASP A 7 -10.02 -1.27 7.73
CA ASP A 7 -10.39 -2.63 8.13
C ASP A 7 -9.15 -3.53 8.05
N ASP A 8 -8.67 -3.97 9.21
CA ASP A 8 -7.49 -4.82 9.35
C ASP A 8 -7.69 -6.22 8.75
N GLY A 9 -8.92 -6.76 8.81
CA GLY A 9 -9.23 -8.08 8.27
C GLY A 9 -9.18 -8.07 6.74
N ALA A 10 -9.80 -7.08 6.12
CA ALA A 10 -9.72 -6.87 4.67
C ALA A 10 -8.28 -6.58 4.22
N ALA A 11 -7.52 -5.81 4.99
CA ALA A 11 -6.11 -5.53 4.70
C ALA A 11 -5.26 -6.80 4.66
N ALA A 12 -5.51 -7.73 5.59
CA ALA A 12 -4.81 -9.00 5.68
C ALA A 12 -5.16 -9.93 4.50
N GLU A 13 -6.44 -10.05 4.16
CA GLU A 13 -6.89 -10.91 3.05
C GLU A 13 -6.31 -10.45 1.70
N ILE A 14 -6.39 -9.15 1.43
CA ILE A 14 -5.87 -8.58 0.18
C ILE A 14 -4.33 -8.60 0.15
N GLY A 15 -3.68 -8.44 1.31
CA GLY A 15 -2.24 -8.62 1.44
C GLY A 15 -1.80 -10.03 1.02
N ALA A 16 -2.46 -11.06 1.54
CA ALA A 16 -2.17 -12.45 1.19
C ALA A 16 -2.42 -12.74 -0.30
N LEU A 17 -3.48 -12.15 -0.89
CA LEU A 17 -3.72 -12.26 -2.32
C LEU A 17 -2.59 -11.63 -3.14
N ALA A 18 -2.11 -10.44 -2.76
CA ALA A 18 -1.03 -9.76 -3.45
C ALA A 18 0.28 -10.58 -3.40
N GLU A 19 0.58 -11.22 -2.25
CA GLU A 19 1.70 -12.15 -2.12
C GLU A 19 1.58 -13.35 -3.08
N ASN A 20 0.39 -13.96 -3.16
CA ASN A 20 0.13 -15.06 -4.09
C ASN A 20 0.29 -14.67 -5.56
N LEU A 21 0.11 -13.39 -5.88
CA LEU A 21 0.33 -12.83 -7.21
C LEU A 21 1.80 -12.42 -7.46
N GLY A 22 2.70 -12.66 -6.51
CA GLY A 22 4.13 -12.37 -6.63
C GLY A 22 4.52 -10.94 -6.25
N PHE A 23 3.64 -10.19 -5.60
CA PHE A 23 3.98 -8.88 -5.04
C PHE A 23 4.48 -9.00 -3.60
N SER A 24 5.27 -8.02 -3.16
CA SER A 24 5.52 -7.77 -1.73
C SER A 24 4.66 -6.57 -1.33
N PRO A 25 3.46 -6.76 -0.75
CA PRO A 25 2.60 -5.65 -0.35
C PRO A 25 3.19 -4.91 0.86
N ILE A 26 3.03 -3.58 0.87
CA ILE A 26 3.39 -2.72 2.00
C ILE A 26 2.10 -2.10 2.53
N GLN A 27 1.78 -2.42 3.79
CA GLN A 27 0.64 -1.86 4.51
C GLN A 27 0.97 -0.45 4.97
N LEU A 28 0.16 0.52 4.54
CA LEU A 28 0.32 1.93 4.84
C LEU A 28 -0.55 2.38 6.03
N GLY A 29 -1.27 1.45 6.68
CA GLY A 29 -2.20 1.73 7.76
C GLY A 29 -3.56 2.20 7.24
N GLY A 30 -4.27 2.97 8.06
CA GLY A 30 -5.58 3.51 7.71
C GLY A 30 -5.56 4.38 6.45
N LEU A 31 -6.72 4.57 5.84
CA LEU A 31 -6.87 5.46 4.67
C LEU A 31 -6.43 6.90 5.02
N SER A 32 -6.69 7.30 6.25
CA SER A 32 -6.31 8.61 6.81
C SER A 32 -4.83 8.73 7.18
N GLU A 33 -4.11 7.61 7.36
CA GLU A 33 -2.73 7.57 7.85
C GLU A 33 -1.71 7.42 6.72
N GLY A 34 -2.03 6.61 5.70
CA GLY A 34 -1.14 6.36 4.58
C GLY A 34 -1.83 6.14 3.22
N GLY A 35 -3.16 5.96 3.20
CA GLY A 35 -3.94 5.90 1.96
C GLY A 35 -3.90 7.20 1.16
N LEU A 36 -3.75 8.36 1.82
CA LEU A 36 -3.68 9.66 1.16
C LEU A 36 -2.52 9.76 0.13
N LEU A 37 -1.43 9.02 0.34
CA LEU A 37 -0.23 9.01 -0.53
C LEU A 37 -0.42 8.21 -1.83
N VAL A 38 -1.38 7.29 -1.84
CA VAL A 38 -1.78 6.51 -3.02
C VAL A 38 -3.12 6.97 -3.63
N HIS A 39 -3.80 7.93 -3.00
CA HIS A 39 -4.98 8.57 -3.56
C HIS A 39 -4.58 9.48 -4.73
N GLY A 40 -5.02 9.11 -5.94
CA GLY A 40 -5.03 10.01 -7.08
C GLY A 40 -5.99 11.17 -6.85
N ARG A 41 -5.56 12.40 -7.13
CA ARG A 41 -6.43 13.58 -7.12
C ARG A 41 -6.90 13.81 -8.55
N GLY A 42 -8.09 13.34 -8.88
CA GLY A 42 -8.57 13.32 -10.28
C GLY A 42 -7.83 12.28 -11.13
N ASN A 43 -7.36 12.66 -12.33
CA ASN A 43 -6.55 11.78 -13.20
C ASN A 43 -5.05 11.80 -12.88
N SER A 44 -4.64 12.49 -11.82
CA SER A 44 -3.24 12.62 -11.43
C SER A 44 -2.96 11.81 -10.18
N TRP A 45 -2.09 10.82 -10.32
CA TRP A 45 -1.51 10.11 -9.19
C TRP A 45 -0.62 11.08 -8.39
N GLY A 46 -0.77 11.09 -7.06
CA GLY A 46 0.17 11.78 -6.19
C GLY A 46 1.59 11.30 -6.44
N HIS A 47 2.59 12.18 -6.32
CA HIS A 47 3.98 11.80 -6.51
C HIS A 47 4.32 10.70 -5.50
N LEU A 48 4.67 9.51 -5.98
CA LEU A 48 5.05 8.39 -5.13
C LEU A 48 6.42 8.70 -4.52
N ILE A 49 6.45 9.21 -3.30
CA ILE A 49 7.68 9.48 -2.57
C ILE A 49 8.01 8.23 -1.74
N PHE A 50 8.69 7.26 -2.33
CA PHE A 50 9.32 6.20 -1.56
C PHE A 50 10.82 6.45 -1.48
N LYS A 51 11.27 6.70 -0.26
CA LYS A 51 12.69 6.60 0.10
C LYS A 51 13.09 5.14 -0.01
N ASP A 52 14.21 4.87 -0.66
CA ASP A 52 14.74 3.53 -0.94
C ASP A 52 14.66 2.59 0.28
N LEU A 53 13.63 1.73 0.30
CA LEU A 53 13.52 0.65 1.28
C LEU A 53 14.24 -0.57 0.69
N ILE A 54 15.57 -0.51 0.65
CA ILE A 54 16.39 -1.68 0.36
C ILE A 54 16.44 -2.53 1.64
N LYS A 55 15.82 -3.70 1.60
CA LYS A 55 16.09 -4.78 2.56
C LYS A 55 17.20 -5.64 1.95
N PHE A 56 18.33 -5.72 2.63
CA PHE A 56 19.32 -6.77 2.39
C PHE A 56 18.97 -7.98 3.28
N ASP A 57 19.25 -9.19 2.78
CA ASP A 57 19.09 -10.48 3.49
C ASP A 57 19.78 -10.50 4.86
#